data_AF-M1ZY98-F1
#
_entry.id   AF-M1ZY98-F1
#
_cell.length_a   1.000
_cell.length_b   1.000
_cell.length_c   1.000
_cell.angle_alpha   90.00
_cell.angle_beta   90.00
_cell.angle_gamma   90.00
#
_symmetry.space_group_name_H-M   'P 1'
#
loop_
_entity.id
_entity.type
_entity.pdbx_description
1 polymer ?
#
loop_
_entity_poly.entity_id
_entity_poly.type
_entity_poly.pdbx_seq_one_letter_code
_entity_poly.pdbx_strand_id
1 'polypeptide(L)'
;TNIGWIYTDPNNPDTDGDGLKDGEEIQYCSDNGGYFIVKSNPLLYDSDGDGSSDKYDANPMKYELSDRQLAIFSRLAYSDLESSIGKTVKEIKDPKDNFNTVELQDWGNTEEIGDWKLIDAKDDTSYSKAGFAASTYKLGNNIIVAYRGSESNLELLSDIAILLNTHHEAGQAHAYTKDAFKSNVNSKIYLTGHSLGGFLALKTTQNSVKERDSEERNLYDSIEKTVRFNAPNYGIVFGEDSKNLETIKDKIINYRTKEDKVSLLPWSSFVGVKYEYATRDELYKTKYDKNSMLDRYILAPHDMANFLYYLEPKPNIFKN
;
A
#
# COMPACT_ATOMS: atom_id res chain seq x y z
N THR A 1 -30.00 10.02 -11.79
CA THR A 1 -29.05 10.87 -11.07
C THR A 1 -29.45 10.84 -9.61
N ASN A 2 -28.70 10.09 -8.79
CA ASN A 2 -28.94 9.98 -7.36
C ASN A 2 -28.28 11.20 -6.69
N ILE A 3 -28.82 12.40 -6.94
CA ILE A 3 -28.33 13.63 -6.31
C ILE A 3 -28.95 13.63 -4.93
N GLY A 4 -28.29 12.97 -3.98
CA GLY A 4 -28.64 13.05 -2.58
C GLY A 4 -28.50 14.48 -2.08
N TRP A 5 -29.31 14.84 -1.09
CA TRP A 5 -29.08 16.08 -0.34
C TRP A 5 -27.85 15.88 0.57
N ILE A 6 -26.91 16.82 0.51
CA ILE A 6 -25.78 16.91 1.45
C ILE A 6 -26.24 17.78 2.61
N TYR A 7 -26.17 17.25 3.83
CA TYR A 7 -26.55 17.96 5.05
C TYR A 7 -25.32 18.12 5.94
N THR A 8 -24.77 19.32 5.99
CA THR A 8 -23.69 19.67 6.92
C THR A 8 -24.25 20.17 8.26
N ASP A 9 -23.44 20.13 9.32
CA ASP A 9 -23.84 20.71 10.62
C ASP A 9 -23.60 22.22 10.61
N PRO A 10 -24.65 23.06 10.66
CA PRO A 10 -24.48 24.52 10.61
C PRO A 10 -23.71 25.11 11.81
N ASN A 11 -23.48 24.34 12.87
CA ASN A 11 -22.67 24.74 14.03
C ASN A 11 -21.25 24.18 14.00
N ASN A 12 -20.92 23.35 13.00
CA ASN A 12 -19.60 22.78 12.82
C ASN A 12 -19.07 23.16 11.43
N PRO A 13 -18.05 24.04 11.32
CA PRO A 13 -17.55 24.49 10.02
C PRO A 13 -16.76 23.43 9.22
N ASP A 14 -16.58 22.23 9.77
CA ASP A 14 -15.84 21.07 9.24
C ASP A 14 -16.58 19.81 9.71
N THR A 15 -17.60 19.40 8.94
CA THR A 15 -18.64 18.46 9.40
C THR A 15 -18.09 17.06 9.64
N ASP A 16 -17.18 16.56 8.82
CA ASP A 16 -16.54 15.24 8.98
C ASP A 16 -15.24 15.28 9.79
N GLY A 17 -14.72 16.47 10.13
CA GLY A 17 -13.58 16.66 11.02
C GLY A 17 -12.25 16.35 10.34
N ASP A 18 -12.20 16.44 9.01
CA ASP A 18 -11.05 16.10 8.21
C ASP A 18 -10.07 17.26 8.03
N GLY A 19 -10.42 18.46 8.53
CA GLY A 19 -9.61 19.67 8.51
C GLY A 19 -9.80 20.56 7.28
N LEU A 20 -10.59 20.14 6.29
CA LEU A 20 -11.11 20.97 5.22
C LEU A 20 -12.50 21.48 5.62
N LYS A 21 -12.77 22.78 5.46
CA LYS A 21 -14.08 23.30 5.84
C LYS A 21 -15.12 22.96 4.77
N ASP A 22 -16.35 22.70 5.19
CA ASP A 22 -17.49 22.45 4.29
C ASP A 22 -17.63 23.49 3.17
N GLY A 23 -17.27 24.75 3.44
CA GLY A 23 -17.32 25.84 2.47
C GLY A 23 -16.18 25.86 1.45
N GLU A 24 -15.04 25.23 1.75
CA GLU A 24 -13.87 25.12 0.86
C GLU A 24 -14.05 24.01 -0.18
N GLU A 25 -14.88 23.02 0.16
CA GLU A 25 -15.31 21.90 -0.67
C GLU A 25 -16.36 22.29 -1.71
N ILE A 26 -16.86 23.53 -1.66
CA ILE A 26 -17.87 24.05 -2.57
C ILE A 26 -17.31 25.28 -3.31
N GLN A 27 -17.48 25.32 -4.62
CA GLN A 27 -17.12 26.47 -5.45
C GLN A 27 -18.36 27.24 -5.89
N TYR A 28 -18.40 28.55 -5.67
CA TYR A 28 -19.34 29.40 -6.39
C TYR A 28 -18.83 29.71 -7.80
N CYS A 29 -19.64 29.39 -8.81
CA CYS A 29 -19.43 29.74 -10.20
C CYS A 29 -20.42 30.82 -10.60
N SER A 30 -19.93 31.97 -11.07
CA SER A 30 -20.77 33.11 -11.48
C SER A 30 -21.44 32.94 -12.84
N ASP A 31 -21.14 31.87 -13.57
CA ASP A 31 -21.69 31.62 -14.90
C ASP A 31 -23.19 31.28 -14.83
N ASN A 32 -23.93 31.65 -15.88
CA ASN A 32 -25.37 31.37 -16.02
C ASN A 32 -26.25 31.75 -14.80
N GLY A 33 -25.95 32.87 -14.15
CA GLY A 33 -26.76 33.37 -13.03
C GLY A 33 -26.33 32.85 -11.65
N GLY A 34 -25.21 32.15 -11.56
CA GLY A 34 -24.63 31.73 -10.28
C GLY A 34 -25.08 30.34 -9.88
N TYR A 35 -24.14 29.41 -9.77
CA TYR A 35 -24.38 28.08 -9.22
C TYR A 35 -23.21 27.61 -8.37
N PHE A 36 -23.46 26.65 -7.49
CA PHE A 36 -22.41 26.02 -6.69
C PHE A 36 -22.00 24.69 -7.31
N ILE A 37 -20.71 24.45 -7.38
CA ILE A 37 -20.12 23.15 -7.71
C ILE A 37 -19.63 22.54 -6.41
N VAL A 38 -20.10 21.34 -6.09
CA VAL A 38 -19.53 20.50 -5.05
C VAL A 38 -18.22 19.95 -5.61
N LYS A 39 -17.09 20.42 -5.09
CA LYS A 39 -15.76 19.93 -5.50
C LYS A 39 -15.47 18.59 -4.84
N SER A 40 -15.83 18.45 -3.57
CA SER A 40 -15.77 17.24 -2.75
C SER A 40 -16.97 17.20 -1.81
N ASN A 41 -17.18 16.07 -1.14
CA ASN A 41 -18.33 15.87 -0.30
C ASN A 41 -17.95 16.17 1.17
N PRO A 42 -18.57 17.18 1.82
CA PRO A 42 -18.25 17.62 3.19
C PRO A 42 -18.68 16.64 4.30
N LEU A 43 -18.92 15.41 3.90
CA LEU A 43 -19.24 14.26 4.75
C LEU A 43 -18.23 13.13 4.54
N LEU A 44 -17.25 13.33 3.66
CA LEU A 44 -16.20 12.37 3.34
C LEU A 44 -14.89 12.91 3.87
N TYR A 45 -14.40 12.22 4.90
CA TYR A 45 -13.13 12.48 5.54
C TYR A 45 -11.87 12.42 4.63
N ASP A 46 -12.05 11.92 3.42
CA ASP A 46 -11.05 11.77 2.36
C ASP A 46 -11.77 12.10 1.06
N SER A 47 -11.59 13.34 0.61
CA SER A 47 -12.36 13.97 -0.45
C SER A 47 -12.14 13.34 -1.82
N ASP A 48 -10.94 12.82 -2.09
CA ASP A 48 -10.58 12.23 -3.38
C ASP A 48 -10.40 10.70 -3.36
N GLY A 49 -10.44 10.11 -2.16
CA GLY A 49 -10.41 8.68 -1.92
C GLY A 49 -9.02 8.06 -2.04
N ASP A 50 -7.94 8.82 -1.92
CA ASP A 50 -6.57 8.31 -2.02
C ASP A 50 -6.02 7.67 -0.73
N GLY A 51 -6.81 7.63 0.34
CA GLY A 51 -6.46 7.06 1.63
C GLY A 51 -5.72 8.04 2.54
N SER A 52 -5.76 9.34 2.24
CA SER A 52 -5.22 10.40 3.08
C SER A 52 -6.35 11.33 3.49
N SER A 53 -6.42 11.73 4.76
CA SER A 53 -7.40 12.75 5.18
C SER A 53 -7.03 14.11 4.59
N ASP A 54 -8.03 14.94 4.31
CA ASP A 54 -7.82 16.26 3.70
C ASP A 54 -6.86 17.17 4.50
N LYS A 55 -6.80 17.03 5.83
CA LYS A 55 -5.83 17.75 6.69
C LYS A 55 -4.37 17.45 6.40
N TYR A 56 -4.05 16.22 6.00
CA TYR A 56 -2.68 15.75 5.79
C TYR A 56 -2.36 15.51 4.33
N ASP A 57 -3.38 15.50 3.47
CA ASP A 57 -3.21 15.49 2.04
C ASP A 57 -2.74 16.86 1.53
N ALA A 58 -1.68 16.85 0.72
CA ALA A 58 -1.18 18.04 0.04
C ALA A 58 -2.08 18.43 -1.14
N ASN A 59 -2.86 17.49 -1.69
CA ASN A 59 -3.76 17.67 -2.81
C ASN A 59 -5.16 17.03 -2.57
N PRO A 60 -5.94 17.46 -1.55
CA PRO A 60 -7.21 16.81 -1.11
C PRO A 60 -8.29 16.56 -2.18
N MET A 61 -8.11 17.12 -3.38
CA MET A 61 -9.08 17.12 -4.46
C MET A 61 -8.60 16.32 -5.67
N LYS A 62 -7.46 15.63 -5.58
CA LYS A 62 -6.78 15.04 -6.71
C LYS A 62 -6.06 13.77 -6.29
N TYR A 63 -6.75 12.67 -6.54
CA TYR A 63 -6.32 11.32 -6.22
C TYR A 63 -4.81 11.07 -6.47
N GLU A 64 -4.06 10.86 -5.38
CA GLU A 64 -2.63 10.55 -5.38
C GLU A 64 -2.35 9.31 -4.53
N LEU A 65 -2.54 8.12 -5.13
CA LEU A 65 -2.28 6.79 -4.53
C LEU A 65 -1.31 6.82 -3.33
N SER A 66 -1.87 6.72 -2.13
CA SER A 66 -1.12 6.87 -0.89
C SER A 66 -0.30 5.62 -0.54
N ASP A 67 0.69 5.80 0.34
CA ASP A 67 1.43 4.67 0.90
C ASP A 67 0.53 3.81 1.80
N ARG A 68 -0.56 4.37 2.32
CA ARG A 68 -1.60 3.64 3.05
C ARG A 68 -2.33 2.65 2.15
N GLN A 69 -2.81 3.09 0.99
CA GLN A 69 -3.48 2.18 0.06
C GLN A 69 -2.51 1.06 -0.40
N LEU A 70 -1.23 1.37 -0.62
CA LEU A 70 -0.20 0.35 -0.89
C LEU A 70 -0.01 -0.64 0.26
N ALA A 71 -0.19 -0.20 1.50
CA ALA A 71 -0.20 -1.10 2.66
C ALA A 71 -1.37 -2.10 2.60
N ILE A 72 -2.57 -1.64 2.25
CA ILE A 72 -3.76 -2.50 2.09
C ILE A 72 -3.54 -3.51 0.95
N PHE A 73 -3.02 -3.08 -0.20
CA PHE A 73 -2.68 -3.99 -1.30
C PHE A 73 -1.63 -5.03 -0.91
N SER A 74 -0.62 -4.64 -0.12
CA SER A 74 0.40 -5.57 0.38
C SER A 74 -0.21 -6.67 1.26
N ARG A 75 -1.28 -6.34 2.02
CA ARG A 75 -2.02 -7.33 2.81
C ARG A 75 -2.92 -8.19 1.94
N LEU A 76 -3.57 -7.60 0.92
CA LEU A 76 -4.46 -8.29 0.00
C LEU A 76 -3.72 -9.33 -0.87
N ALA A 77 -2.43 -9.13 -1.12
CA ALA A 77 -1.58 -10.08 -1.82
C ALA A 77 -1.42 -11.45 -1.09
N TYR A 78 -1.84 -11.56 0.18
CA TYR A 78 -1.89 -12.83 0.91
C TYR A 78 -3.16 -13.65 0.64
N SER A 79 -4.19 -13.06 0.04
CA SER A 79 -5.40 -13.78 -0.34
C SER A 79 -5.21 -14.53 -1.67
N ASP A 80 -5.91 -15.66 -1.81
CA ASP A 80 -6.07 -16.31 -3.12
C ASP A 80 -7.07 -15.53 -3.95
N LEU A 81 -6.57 -14.90 -5.02
CA LEU A 81 -7.33 -13.97 -5.86
C LEU A 81 -7.50 -14.46 -7.30
N GLU A 82 -6.98 -15.64 -7.67
CA GLU A 82 -6.98 -16.11 -9.06
C GLU A 82 -8.40 -16.22 -9.63
N SER A 83 -9.34 -16.69 -8.80
CA SER A 83 -10.76 -16.80 -9.16
C SER A 83 -11.52 -15.46 -9.25
N SER A 84 -10.87 -14.36 -8.86
CA SER A 84 -11.46 -13.02 -8.81
C SER A 84 -10.89 -12.06 -9.86
N ILE A 85 -9.98 -12.52 -10.72
CA ILE A 85 -9.44 -11.71 -11.83
C ILE A 85 -10.59 -11.14 -12.67
N GLY A 86 -10.51 -9.85 -12.97
CA GLY A 86 -11.52 -9.10 -13.70
C GLY A 86 -12.54 -8.36 -12.83
N LYS A 87 -12.57 -8.60 -11.51
CA LYS A 87 -13.42 -7.90 -10.55
C LYS A 87 -12.73 -6.66 -9.98
N THR A 88 -13.51 -5.68 -9.56
CA THR A 88 -13.07 -4.60 -8.67
C THR A 88 -12.91 -5.11 -7.24
N VAL A 89 -12.06 -4.49 -6.42
CA VAL A 89 -11.81 -4.94 -5.04
C VAL A 89 -13.11 -5.04 -4.23
N LYS A 90 -14.06 -4.10 -4.41
CA LYS A 90 -15.38 -4.17 -3.77
C LYS A 90 -16.25 -5.35 -4.21
N GLU A 91 -16.01 -5.91 -5.40
CA GLU A 91 -16.70 -7.09 -5.92
C GLU A 91 -16.01 -8.40 -5.50
N ILE A 92 -14.78 -8.34 -5.01
CA ILE A 92 -14.06 -9.49 -4.48
C ILE A 92 -14.71 -9.85 -3.14
N LYS A 93 -15.60 -10.84 -3.20
CA LYS A 93 -16.10 -11.53 -2.01
C LYS A 93 -15.01 -12.48 -1.55
N ASP A 94 -14.21 -12.08 -0.57
CA ASP A 94 -13.35 -13.03 0.11
C ASP A 94 -14.26 -14.00 0.89
N PRO A 95 -14.25 -15.32 0.63
CA PRO A 95 -14.99 -16.29 1.44
C PRO A 95 -14.59 -16.25 2.92
N LYS A 96 -13.47 -15.60 3.26
CA LYS A 96 -13.22 -15.02 4.58
C LYS A 96 -13.76 -13.57 4.60
N ASP A 97 -15.05 -13.37 4.85
CA ASP A 97 -15.70 -12.06 5.19
C ASP A 97 -14.99 -11.27 6.34
N ASN A 98 -13.85 -11.77 6.82
CA ASN A 98 -12.97 -11.29 7.85
C ASN A 98 -11.76 -10.46 7.35
N PHE A 99 -11.59 -10.17 6.05
CA PHE A 99 -10.43 -9.36 5.61
C PHE A 99 -10.40 -7.99 6.31
N ASN A 100 -11.53 -7.28 6.34
CA ASN A 100 -11.63 -5.98 7.01
C ASN A 100 -11.51 -6.07 8.55
N THR A 101 -11.97 -7.17 9.17
CA THR A 101 -12.07 -7.27 10.64
C THR A 101 -10.93 -8.05 11.30
N VAL A 102 -10.37 -9.06 10.65
CA VAL A 102 -9.28 -9.91 11.16
C VAL A 102 -7.94 -9.53 10.54
N GLU A 103 -7.91 -9.22 9.24
CA GLU A 103 -6.66 -9.01 8.51
C GLU A 103 -6.20 -7.55 8.51
N LEU A 104 -7.15 -6.61 8.48
CA LEU A 104 -6.90 -5.17 8.66
C LEU A 104 -7.16 -4.69 10.11
N GLN A 105 -7.67 -5.58 10.99
CA GLN A 105 -7.93 -5.32 12.42
C GLN A 105 -8.73 -4.03 12.71
N ASP A 106 -9.75 -3.75 11.90
CA ASP A 106 -10.55 -2.52 11.94
C ASP A 106 -9.74 -1.21 11.67
N TRP A 107 -8.43 -1.31 11.37
CA TRP A 107 -7.55 -0.18 11.06
C TRP A 107 -7.49 0.15 9.57
N GLY A 108 -8.15 -0.63 8.73
CA GLY A 108 -8.32 -0.34 7.32
C GLY A 108 -9.52 -1.05 6.74
N ASN A 109 -9.93 -0.62 5.55
CA ASN A 109 -11.03 -1.21 4.82
C ASN A 109 -10.72 -1.30 3.33
N THR A 110 -11.11 -2.39 2.70
CA THR A 110 -11.03 -2.57 1.25
C THR A 110 -11.84 -1.55 0.46
N GLU A 111 -12.82 -0.86 1.06
CA GLU A 111 -13.52 0.29 0.47
C GLU A 111 -12.56 1.41 0.07
N GLU A 112 -11.48 1.62 0.82
CA GLU A 112 -10.43 2.60 0.50
C GLU A 112 -9.75 2.30 -0.85
N ILE A 113 -9.81 1.06 -1.32
CA ILE A 113 -9.25 0.63 -2.60
C ILE A 113 -10.33 -0.02 -3.49
N GLY A 114 -11.61 0.22 -3.20
CA GLY A 114 -12.73 -0.57 -3.71
C GLY A 114 -12.88 -0.55 -5.24
N ASP A 115 -12.54 0.59 -5.87
CA ASP A 115 -12.67 0.80 -7.31
C ASP A 115 -11.51 0.24 -8.14
N TRP A 116 -10.42 -0.19 -7.49
CA TRP A 116 -9.30 -0.81 -8.18
C TRP A 116 -9.70 -2.15 -8.77
N LYS A 117 -9.36 -2.37 -10.04
CA LYS A 117 -9.66 -3.61 -10.76
C LYS A 117 -8.50 -4.58 -10.65
N LEU A 118 -8.74 -5.80 -10.17
CA LEU A 118 -7.78 -6.89 -10.25
C LEU A 118 -7.67 -7.34 -11.70
N ILE A 119 -6.49 -7.18 -12.30
CA ILE A 119 -6.25 -7.52 -13.71
C ILE A 119 -5.39 -8.77 -13.89
N ASP A 120 -4.65 -9.16 -12.86
CA ASP A 120 -3.85 -10.38 -12.86
C ASP A 120 -3.59 -10.83 -11.41
N ALA A 121 -3.45 -12.13 -11.19
CA ALA A 121 -3.11 -12.74 -9.91
C ALA A 121 -2.43 -14.08 -10.15
N LYS A 122 -1.47 -14.41 -9.31
CA LYS A 122 -0.77 -15.69 -9.34
C LYS A 122 -0.55 -16.19 -7.92
N ASP A 123 -0.87 -17.46 -7.65
CA ASP A 123 -0.52 -18.13 -6.40
C ASP A 123 0.04 -19.54 -6.63
N ASP A 124 1.36 -19.69 -6.59
CA ASP A 124 2.04 -20.97 -6.85
C ASP A 124 2.27 -21.79 -5.56
N THR A 125 1.26 -21.91 -4.69
CA THR A 125 1.32 -22.63 -3.39
C THR A 125 1.29 -24.16 -3.49
N SER A 126 2.03 -24.73 -4.44
CA SER A 126 2.13 -26.18 -4.62
C SER A 126 2.97 -26.85 -3.51
N TYR A 127 2.36 -27.10 -2.33
CA TYR A 127 2.67 -28.01 -1.20
C TYR A 127 4.11 -28.32 -0.74
N SER A 128 5.20 -27.78 -1.29
CA SER A 128 6.56 -28.22 -0.89
C SER A 128 7.75 -27.28 -1.09
N LYS A 129 7.56 -25.95 -1.21
CA LYS A 129 8.56 -24.88 -1.01
C LYS A 129 7.89 -23.52 -1.20
N ALA A 130 8.39 -22.47 -0.55
CA ALA A 130 7.94 -21.08 -0.68
C ALA A 130 7.45 -20.75 -2.10
N GLY A 131 6.14 -20.55 -2.24
CA GLY A 131 5.49 -20.31 -3.53
C GLY A 131 5.42 -18.82 -3.83
N PHE A 132 5.84 -18.43 -5.04
CA PHE A 132 5.68 -17.07 -5.51
C PHE A 132 4.19 -16.73 -5.67
N ALA A 133 3.78 -15.62 -5.05
CA ALA A 133 2.45 -15.06 -5.25
C ALA A 133 2.49 -13.54 -5.39
N ALA A 134 1.67 -13.04 -6.31
CA ALA A 134 1.54 -11.63 -6.61
C ALA A 134 0.17 -11.32 -7.20
N SER A 135 -0.26 -10.08 -7.06
CA SER A 135 -1.49 -9.56 -7.65
C SER A 135 -1.26 -8.20 -8.28
N THR A 136 -1.97 -7.95 -9.39
CA THR A 136 -1.87 -6.71 -10.16
C THR A 136 -3.22 -6.02 -10.23
N TYR A 137 -3.26 -4.74 -9.88
CA TYR A 137 -4.46 -3.91 -9.87
C TYR A 137 -4.32 -2.71 -10.78
N LYS A 138 -5.44 -2.24 -11.33
CA LYS A 138 -5.51 -1.09 -12.22
C LYS A 138 -6.60 -0.11 -11.79
N LEU A 139 -6.25 1.17 -11.76
CA LEU A 139 -7.18 2.30 -11.66
C LEU A 139 -6.71 3.42 -12.59
N GLY A 140 -7.50 3.72 -13.62
CA GLY A 140 -7.10 4.70 -14.64
C GLY A 140 -5.76 4.34 -15.30
N ASN A 141 -4.79 5.24 -15.19
CA ASN A 141 -3.42 5.06 -15.69
C ASN A 141 -2.43 4.54 -14.63
N ASN A 142 -2.91 4.14 -13.45
CA ASN A 142 -2.08 3.60 -12.39
C ASN A 142 -2.20 2.06 -12.35
N ILE A 143 -1.07 1.40 -12.14
CA ILE A 143 -0.93 -0.04 -11.98
C ILE A 143 -0.21 -0.31 -10.66
N ILE A 144 -0.77 -1.17 -9.83
CA ILE A 144 -0.11 -1.65 -8.61
C ILE A 144 0.26 -3.11 -8.83
N VAL A 145 1.50 -3.48 -8.52
CA VAL A 145 1.90 -4.88 -8.34
C VAL A 145 2.26 -5.10 -6.88
N ALA A 146 1.47 -5.94 -6.22
CA ALA A 146 1.66 -6.32 -4.83
C ALA A 146 2.19 -7.75 -4.76
N TYR A 147 3.28 -7.95 -4.00
CA TYR A 147 3.86 -9.28 -3.81
C TYR A 147 3.58 -9.79 -2.40
N ARG A 148 3.25 -11.08 -2.31
CA ARG A 148 3.05 -11.77 -1.04
C ARG A 148 4.38 -12.01 -0.34
N GLY A 149 4.40 -11.87 0.98
CA GLY A 149 5.49 -12.37 1.83
C GLY A 149 5.27 -13.80 2.33
N SER A 150 6.06 -14.26 3.29
CA SER A 150 5.84 -15.56 3.95
C SER A 150 5.07 -15.38 5.27
N GLU A 151 4.18 -16.31 5.63
CA GLU A 151 3.24 -16.16 6.76
C GLU A 151 3.76 -16.70 8.12
N SER A 152 4.95 -17.31 8.21
CA SER A 152 5.39 -18.10 9.38
C SER A 152 6.54 -17.47 10.19
N ASN A 153 6.22 -16.72 11.26
CA ASN A 153 7.15 -15.87 12.05
C ASN A 153 8.49 -16.47 12.56
N LEU A 154 8.61 -17.77 12.80
CA LEU A 154 9.87 -18.39 13.29
C LEU A 154 10.71 -19.02 12.17
N GLU A 155 10.06 -19.60 11.16
CA GLU A 155 10.71 -20.12 9.95
C GLU A 155 11.08 -18.99 8.98
N LEU A 156 10.43 -17.82 9.10
CA LEU A 156 10.63 -16.64 8.28
C LEU A 156 12.10 -16.17 8.23
N LEU A 157 12.81 -16.17 9.37
CA LEU A 157 14.20 -15.72 9.38
C LEU A 157 15.12 -16.69 8.60
N SER A 158 14.86 -18.00 8.70
CA SER A 158 15.59 -18.99 7.91
C SER A 158 15.19 -18.97 6.44
N ASP A 159 13.90 -18.84 6.14
CA ASP A 159 13.37 -18.83 4.77
C ASP A 159 13.82 -17.58 4.01
N ILE A 160 13.79 -16.42 4.66
CA ILE A 160 14.33 -15.18 4.10
C ILE A 160 15.84 -15.30 3.89
N ALA A 161 16.60 -15.82 4.86
CA ALA A 161 18.04 -16.00 4.68
C ALA A 161 18.38 -16.94 3.51
N ILE A 162 17.59 -18.01 3.32
CA ILE A 162 17.70 -18.90 2.18
C ILE A 162 17.32 -18.17 0.89
N LEU A 163 16.23 -17.41 0.87
CA LEU A 163 15.76 -16.73 -0.34
C LEU A 163 16.69 -15.62 -0.80
N LEU A 164 17.23 -14.84 0.14
CA LEU A 164 18.25 -13.83 -0.14
C LEU A 164 19.45 -14.44 -0.88
N ASN A 165 19.68 -15.75 -0.73
CA ASN A 165 20.75 -16.49 -1.36
C ASN A 165 20.35 -17.25 -2.65
N THR A 166 19.05 -17.51 -2.91
CA THR A 166 18.60 -18.39 -4.01
C THR A 166 18.00 -17.69 -5.23
N HIS A 167 17.79 -16.36 -5.22
CA HIS A 167 17.42 -15.48 -6.36
C HIS A 167 16.21 -15.86 -7.26
N HIS A 168 15.64 -17.05 -7.17
CA HIS A 168 14.65 -17.56 -8.14
C HIS A 168 13.34 -16.76 -8.12
N GLU A 169 12.79 -16.50 -6.93
CA GLU A 169 11.56 -15.72 -6.78
C GLU A 169 11.72 -14.26 -7.23
N ALA A 170 12.91 -13.68 -7.07
CA ALA A 170 13.19 -12.34 -7.58
C ALA A 170 13.14 -12.27 -9.11
N GLY A 171 13.53 -13.36 -9.80
CA GLY A 171 13.36 -13.48 -11.25
C GLY A 171 11.89 -13.61 -11.66
N GLN A 172 11.11 -14.39 -10.90
CA GLN A 172 9.66 -14.55 -11.13
C GLN A 172 8.91 -13.23 -10.90
N ALA A 173 9.24 -12.50 -9.82
CA ALA A 173 8.68 -11.19 -9.51
C ALA A 173 8.93 -10.18 -10.63
N HIS A 174 10.18 -10.13 -11.14
CA HIS A 174 10.54 -9.27 -12.26
C HIS A 174 9.78 -9.63 -13.53
N ALA A 175 9.73 -10.92 -13.88
CA ALA A 175 9.02 -11.39 -15.07
C ALA A 175 7.52 -11.07 -15.01
N TYR A 176 6.89 -11.34 -13.87
CA TYR A 176 5.47 -11.05 -13.63
C TYR A 176 5.16 -9.56 -13.85
N THR A 177 5.94 -8.67 -13.23
CA THR A 177 5.77 -7.21 -13.40
C THR A 177 6.06 -6.75 -14.82
N LYS A 178 7.04 -7.36 -15.48
CA LYS A 178 7.34 -7.05 -16.88
C LYS A 178 6.16 -7.40 -17.80
N ASP A 179 5.45 -8.48 -17.54
CA ASP A 179 4.28 -8.87 -18.31
C ASP A 179 3.08 -7.95 -18.03
N ALA A 180 2.89 -7.53 -16.77
CA ALA A 180 1.94 -6.48 -16.43
C ALA A 180 2.26 -5.15 -17.16
N PHE A 181 3.52 -4.76 -17.23
CA PHE A 181 3.98 -3.57 -17.95
C PHE A 181 3.75 -3.65 -19.46
N LYS A 182 4.10 -4.76 -20.12
CA LYS A 182 3.88 -4.95 -21.57
C LYS A 182 2.42 -4.75 -21.97
N SER A 183 1.49 -5.12 -21.08
CA SER A 183 0.06 -4.96 -21.28
C SER A 183 -0.45 -3.55 -20.96
N ASN A 184 0.39 -2.70 -20.37
CA ASN A 184 0.04 -1.40 -19.80
C ASN A 184 1.13 -0.32 -19.98
N VAL A 185 1.86 -0.32 -21.11
CA VAL A 185 3.11 0.45 -21.35
C VAL A 185 3.05 1.97 -21.12
N ASN A 186 1.87 2.59 -21.01
CA ASN A 186 1.71 4.02 -20.71
C ASN A 186 1.39 4.30 -19.23
N SER A 187 1.29 3.25 -18.41
CA SER A 187 0.82 3.36 -17.04
C SER A 187 1.95 3.67 -16.08
N LYS A 188 1.60 4.38 -15.01
CA LYS A 188 2.42 4.53 -13.82
C LYS A 188 2.36 3.25 -13.01
N ILE A 189 3.51 2.69 -12.65
CA ILE A 189 3.62 1.42 -11.93
C ILE A 189 4.08 1.70 -10.50
N TYR A 190 3.39 1.08 -9.56
CA TYR A 190 3.68 1.14 -8.13
C TYR A 190 3.92 -0.29 -7.65
N LEU A 191 5.04 -0.50 -6.97
CA LEU A 191 5.39 -1.81 -6.45
C LEU A 191 5.26 -1.80 -4.94
N THR A 192 4.68 -2.85 -4.37
CA THR A 192 4.52 -2.93 -2.92
C THR A 192 4.60 -4.35 -2.39
N GLY A 193 4.92 -4.46 -1.11
CA GLY A 193 4.84 -5.73 -0.41
C GLY A 193 5.27 -5.64 1.04
N HIS A 194 4.82 -6.63 1.80
CA HIS A 194 5.17 -6.83 3.18
C HIS A 194 6.21 -7.95 3.31
N SER A 195 7.12 -7.84 4.28
CA SER A 195 8.11 -8.88 4.57
C SER A 195 8.91 -9.24 3.31
N LEU A 196 8.98 -10.54 2.97
CA LEU A 196 9.59 -11.03 1.75
C LEU A 196 9.02 -10.40 0.46
N GLY A 197 7.72 -10.11 0.41
CA GLY A 197 7.10 -9.47 -0.75
C GLY A 197 7.65 -8.07 -1.00
N GLY A 198 7.96 -7.32 0.06
CA GLY A 198 8.64 -6.02 -0.07
C GLY A 198 10.07 -6.16 -0.59
N PHE A 199 10.77 -7.25 -0.25
CA PHE A 199 12.08 -7.55 -0.83
C PHE A 199 11.99 -7.88 -2.33
N LEU A 200 10.99 -8.66 -2.73
CA LEU A 200 10.71 -8.93 -4.15
C LEU A 200 10.45 -7.63 -4.91
N ALA A 201 9.66 -6.71 -4.34
CA ALA A 201 9.42 -5.39 -4.93
C ALA A 201 10.73 -4.58 -5.15
N LEU A 202 11.65 -4.60 -4.17
CA LEU A 202 12.97 -3.99 -4.32
C LEU A 202 13.75 -4.63 -5.48
N LYS A 203 13.81 -5.97 -5.52
CA LYS A 203 14.57 -6.68 -6.54
C LYS A 203 13.99 -6.49 -7.94
N THR A 204 12.67 -6.41 -8.09
CA THR A 204 12.02 -6.04 -9.35
C THR A 204 12.49 -4.67 -9.81
N THR A 205 12.46 -3.66 -8.92
CA THR A 205 12.92 -2.30 -9.25
C THR A 205 14.40 -2.26 -9.63
N GLN A 206 15.23 -3.03 -8.93
CA GLN A 206 16.65 -3.12 -9.25
C GLN A 206 16.90 -3.80 -10.60
N ASN A 207 16.19 -4.90 -10.88
CA ASN A 207 16.35 -5.68 -12.10
C ASN A 207 15.87 -4.90 -13.34
N SER A 208 14.85 -4.04 -13.19
CA SER A 208 14.34 -3.22 -14.28
C SER A 208 15.34 -2.16 -14.76
N VAL A 209 16.30 -1.73 -13.93
CA VAL A 209 17.37 -0.79 -14.34
C VAL A 209 18.13 -1.29 -15.56
N LYS A 210 18.34 -2.62 -15.67
CA LYS A 210 19.07 -3.24 -16.79
C LYS A 210 18.37 -3.07 -18.14
N GLU A 211 17.09 -2.76 -18.13
CA GLU A 211 16.26 -2.63 -19.34
C GLU A 211 16.17 -1.17 -19.82
N ARG A 212 16.62 -0.21 -19.01
CA ARG A 212 16.50 1.23 -19.28
C ARG A 212 17.16 1.66 -20.58
N ASP A 213 18.34 1.13 -20.86
CA ASP A 213 19.12 1.54 -22.03
C ASP A 213 18.69 0.80 -23.32
N SER A 214 17.77 -0.15 -23.23
CA SER A 214 17.34 -0.99 -24.36
C SER A 214 16.10 -0.50 -25.09
N GLU A 215 15.21 0.23 -24.42
CA GLU A 215 13.90 0.62 -24.97
C GLU A 215 13.52 2.05 -24.56
N GLU A 216 12.97 2.84 -25.50
CA GLU A 216 12.47 4.20 -25.24
C GLU A 216 11.37 4.22 -24.15
N ARG A 217 10.62 3.12 -24.04
CA ARG A 217 9.68 2.86 -22.96
C ARG A 217 10.10 1.59 -22.27
N ASN A 218 10.50 1.70 -21.02
CA ASN A 218 10.99 0.57 -20.23
C ASN A 218 10.28 0.53 -18.87
N LEU A 219 10.30 -0.65 -18.25
CA LEU A 219 9.66 -0.89 -16.96
C LEU A 219 10.21 0.04 -15.86
N TYR A 220 11.52 0.31 -15.85
CA TYR A 220 12.13 1.12 -14.80
C TYR A 220 11.61 2.57 -14.79
N ASP A 221 11.52 3.19 -15.96
CA ASP A 221 11.03 4.57 -16.09
C ASP A 221 9.53 4.66 -15.76
N SER A 222 8.75 3.59 -15.98
CA SER A 222 7.34 3.52 -15.59
C SER A 222 7.10 3.28 -14.10
N ILE A 223 8.09 2.77 -13.34
CA ILE A 223 7.94 2.59 -11.89
C ILE A 223 8.04 3.96 -11.21
N GLU A 224 6.96 4.44 -10.61
CA GLU A 224 6.92 5.71 -9.89
C GLU A 224 7.53 5.58 -8.49
N LYS A 225 7.04 4.62 -7.70
CA LYS A 225 7.56 4.32 -6.37
C LYS A 225 7.43 2.84 -6.02
N THR A 226 8.28 2.41 -5.10
CA THR A 226 8.32 1.08 -4.52
C THR A 226 8.30 1.19 -3.01
N VAL A 227 7.18 0.78 -2.41
CA VAL A 227 6.91 0.94 -0.98
C VAL A 227 6.99 -0.41 -0.30
N ARG A 228 7.71 -0.48 0.82
CA ARG A 228 8.06 -1.76 1.45
C ARG A 228 7.80 -1.71 2.94
N PHE A 229 7.15 -2.75 3.46
CA PHE A 229 6.70 -2.81 4.85
C PHE A 229 7.36 -3.97 5.59
N ASN A 230 8.11 -3.69 6.67
CA ASN A 230 8.89 -4.68 7.41
C ASN A 230 9.71 -5.63 6.52
N ALA A 231 10.15 -5.12 5.36
CA ALA A 231 10.86 -5.92 4.38
C ALA A 231 12.33 -6.09 4.81
N PRO A 232 12.96 -7.23 4.52
CA PRO A 232 14.38 -7.38 4.74
C PRO A 232 15.16 -6.39 3.87
N ASN A 233 16.32 -6.00 4.40
CA ASN A 233 17.31 -5.18 3.73
C ASN A 233 17.93 -5.90 2.55
N TYR A 234 18.68 -5.12 1.77
CA TYR A 234 19.43 -5.65 0.65
C TYR A 234 20.74 -6.34 1.07
N GLY A 235 21.30 -5.94 2.23
CA GLY A 235 22.60 -6.40 2.70
C GLY A 235 23.79 -5.70 2.04
N ILE A 236 24.97 -6.29 2.16
CA ILE A 236 26.22 -5.76 1.58
C ILE A 236 26.31 -6.21 0.13
N VAL A 237 26.52 -5.26 -0.78
CA VAL A 237 26.71 -5.54 -2.21
C VAL A 237 27.83 -4.73 -2.82
N PHE A 238 28.33 -5.24 -3.95
CA PHE A 238 29.49 -4.70 -4.66
C PHE A 238 29.18 -4.61 -6.17
N GLY A 239 29.99 -3.81 -6.87
CA GLY A 239 29.97 -3.79 -8.34
C GLY A 239 28.66 -3.24 -8.91
N GLU A 240 28.15 -3.88 -9.96
CA GLU A 240 26.96 -3.44 -10.70
C GLU A 240 25.70 -3.36 -9.82
N ASP A 241 25.52 -4.29 -8.90
CA ASP A 241 24.40 -4.28 -7.97
C ASP A 241 24.37 -3.03 -7.09
N SER A 242 25.54 -2.58 -6.61
CA SER A 242 25.64 -1.35 -5.83
C SER A 242 25.31 -0.10 -6.64
N LYS A 243 25.68 -0.07 -7.93
CA LYS A 243 25.32 1.03 -8.84
C LYS A 243 23.82 1.06 -9.11
N ASN A 244 23.23 -0.10 -9.35
CA ASN A 244 21.79 -0.21 -9.59
C ASN A 244 20.98 0.20 -8.35
N LEU A 245 21.46 -0.12 -7.13
CA LEU A 245 20.82 0.37 -5.90
C LEU A 245 20.85 1.89 -5.78
N GLU A 246 21.98 2.51 -6.10
CA GLU A 246 22.10 3.97 -6.07
C GLU A 246 21.14 4.62 -7.08
N THR A 247 20.98 4.01 -8.26
CA THR A 247 20.04 4.47 -9.31
C THR A 247 18.58 4.40 -8.86
N ILE A 248 18.19 3.40 -8.07
CA ILE A 248 16.78 3.21 -7.69
C ILE A 248 16.40 4.00 -6.42
N LYS A 249 17.37 4.54 -5.66
CA LYS A 249 17.16 5.03 -4.28
C LYS A 249 15.99 6.00 -4.14
N ASP A 250 15.78 6.89 -5.10
CA ASP A 250 14.76 7.93 -5.04
C ASP A 250 13.34 7.38 -5.28
N LYS A 251 13.23 6.14 -5.76
CA LYS A 251 11.96 5.43 -5.95
C LYS A 251 11.62 4.50 -4.77
N ILE A 252 12.53 4.32 -3.80
CA ILE A 252 12.36 3.33 -2.72
C ILE A 252 11.93 3.99 -1.40
N ILE A 253 10.84 3.51 -0.84
CA ILE A 253 10.33 3.90 0.48
C ILE A 253 10.27 2.68 1.41
N ASN A 254 10.80 2.82 2.61
CA ASN A 254 10.89 1.75 3.61
C ASN A 254 10.12 2.14 4.86
N TYR A 255 9.11 1.37 5.20
CA TYR A 255 8.41 1.41 6.47
C TYR A 255 8.82 0.21 7.32
N ARG A 256 9.30 0.46 8.53
CA ARG A 256 9.64 -0.61 9.49
C ARG A 256 9.17 -0.28 10.89
N THR A 257 8.86 -1.32 11.66
CA THR A 257 8.80 -1.20 13.11
C THR A 257 10.19 -1.40 13.71
N LYS A 258 10.47 -0.72 14.81
CA LYS A 258 11.80 -0.70 15.43
C LYS A 258 12.24 -2.08 15.92
N GLU A 259 11.30 -2.87 16.44
CA GLU A 259 11.52 -4.20 17.02
C GLU A 259 11.36 -5.35 16.01
N ASP A 260 10.95 -5.06 14.77
CA ASP A 260 10.88 -6.09 13.74
C ASP A 260 12.28 -6.63 13.40
N LYS A 261 12.45 -7.94 13.54
CA LYS A 261 13.73 -8.62 13.28
C LYS A 261 13.98 -8.86 11.80
N VAL A 262 12.93 -8.92 10.98
CA VAL A 262 13.04 -9.21 9.54
C VAL A 262 13.69 -8.06 8.81
N SER A 263 13.24 -6.83 9.08
CA SER A 263 13.81 -5.59 8.53
C SER A 263 15.23 -5.28 9.02
N LEU A 264 15.81 -6.11 9.90
CA LEU A 264 17.21 -6.04 10.30
C LEU A 264 18.12 -6.99 9.49
N LEU A 265 17.54 -7.86 8.65
CA LEU A 265 18.27 -8.84 7.85
C LEU A 265 18.39 -8.43 6.39
N PRO A 266 19.56 -8.63 5.74
CA PRO A 266 20.88 -8.68 6.35
C PRO A 266 21.20 -7.33 7.02
N TRP A 267 22.28 -7.24 7.80
CA TRP A 267 22.65 -6.05 8.58
C TRP A 267 22.43 -4.69 7.84
N SER A 268 22.16 -3.66 8.65
CA SER A 268 21.43 -2.40 8.41
C SER A 268 21.77 -1.49 7.21
N SER A 269 21.84 -2.02 6.00
CA SER A 269 21.98 -1.23 4.77
C SER A 269 20.62 -1.05 4.10
N PHE A 270 20.06 0.16 4.20
CA PHE A 270 18.82 0.55 3.53
C PHE A 270 19.12 1.28 2.22
N VAL A 271 18.18 1.18 1.28
CA VAL A 271 18.18 1.95 0.03
C VAL A 271 16.91 2.79 0.00
N GLY A 272 17.06 4.08 -0.28
CA GLY A 272 15.98 5.06 -0.32
C GLY A 272 15.56 5.61 1.04
N VAL A 273 14.35 6.15 1.09
CA VAL A 273 13.79 6.81 2.29
C VAL A 273 13.39 5.77 3.33
N LYS A 274 13.65 6.05 4.61
CA LYS A 274 13.30 5.17 5.73
C LYS A 274 12.44 5.88 6.77
N TYR A 275 11.28 5.31 7.04
CA TYR A 275 10.41 5.63 8.16
C TYR A 275 10.45 4.47 9.17
N GLU A 276 10.77 4.80 10.41
CA GLU A 276 10.94 3.83 11.49
C GLU A 276 9.97 4.19 12.63
N TYR A 277 9.05 3.27 12.91
CA TYR A 277 8.03 3.45 13.93
C TYR A 277 8.34 2.64 15.19
N ALA A 278 7.99 3.22 16.33
CA ALA A 278 8.00 2.54 17.62
C ALA A 278 7.07 1.31 17.64
N THR A 279 7.15 0.46 18.66
CA THR A 279 6.11 -0.56 18.87
C THR A 279 4.84 0.04 19.45
N ARG A 280 3.70 -0.61 19.21
CA ARG A 280 2.39 -0.14 19.69
C ARG A 280 2.38 0.10 21.20
N ASP A 281 3.10 -0.73 21.97
CA ASP A 281 3.29 -0.59 23.42
C ASP A 281 3.96 0.73 23.84
N GLU A 282 4.85 1.29 23.01
CA GLU A 282 5.47 2.61 23.23
C GLU A 282 4.50 3.76 22.87
N LEU A 283 3.59 3.56 21.90
CA LEU A 283 2.57 4.56 21.52
C LEU A 283 1.40 4.63 22.50
N TYR A 284 0.99 3.49 23.07
CA TYR A 284 -0.06 3.44 24.10
C TYR A 284 0.29 4.28 25.34
N LYS A 285 1.57 4.39 25.66
CA LYS A 285 2.03 5.20 26.80
C LYS A 285 1.92 6.71 26.57
N THR A 286 1.75 7.17 25.33
CA THR A 286 1.95 8.58 24.97
C THR A 286 0.75 9.29 24.36
N LYS A 287 -0.29 8.59 23.86
CA LYS A 287 -1.32 9.27 23.05
C LYS A 287 -2.79 8.86 23.14
N TYR A 288 -3.23 7.90 23.97
CA TYR A 288 -4.68 7.57 24.08
C TYR A 288 -5.18 7.21 25.49
N ASP A 289 -6.46 7.56 25.70
CA ASP A 289 -7.24 7.38 26.92
C ASP A 289 -7.53 5.91 27.24
N LYS A 290 -7.48 5.55 28.52
CA LYS A 290 -7.49 4.19 29.08
C LYS A 290 -8.80 3.40 28.88
N ASN A 291 -9.80 3.98 28.20
CA ASN A 291 -11.14 3.43 28.07
C ASN A 291 -11.47 2.85 26.68
N SER A 292 -10.48 2.78 25.77
CA SER A 292 -10.69 2.21 24.45
C SER A 292 -10.78 0.67 24.50
N MET A 293 -11.72 0.06 23.77
CA MET A 293 -11.84 -1.41 23.61
C MET A 293 -10.62 -2.08 22.92
N LEU A 294 -9.59 -1.29 22.59
CA LEU A 294 -8.39 -1.63 21.84
C LEU A 294 -7.32 -2.45 22.60
N ASP A 295 -7.52 -2.73 23.90
CA ASP A 295 -6.62 -3.56 24.71
C ASP A 295 -6.57 -5.04 24.28
N ARG A 296 -7.34 -5.45 23.26
CA ARG A 296 -7.48 -6.87 22.90
C ARG A 296 -6.43 -7.42 21.93
N TYR A 297 -5.57 -6.59 21.34
CA TYR A 297 -4.65 -7.06 20.28
C TYR A 297 -3.23 -6.48 20.43
N ILE A 298 -2.33 -7.15 21.13
CA ILE A 298 -0.89 -6.81 21.02
C ILE A 298 -0.41 -7.38 19.67
N LEU A 299 -0.20 -6.49 18.70
CA LEU A 299 0.34 -6.84 17.39
C LEU A 299 1.82 -7.20 17.50
N ALA A 300 2.23 -8.28 16.82
CA ALA A 300 3.65 -8.56 16.68
C ALA A 300 4.33 -7.40 15.93
N PRO A 301 5.59 -7.06 16.23
CA PRO A 301 6.30 -6.00 15.50
C PRO A 301 6.34 -6.21 13.98
N HIS A 302 6.38 -7.47 13.55
CA HIS A 302 6.36 -7.83 12.14
C HIS A 302 4.98 -7.70 11.47
N ASP A 303 3.91 -7.47 12.22
CA ASP A 303 2.55 -7.45 11.66
C ASP A 303 2.32 -6.22 10.76
N MET A 304 1.73 -6.46 9.59
CA MET A 304 1.40 -5.43 8.60
C MET A 304 0.38 -4.41 9.13
N ALA A 305 -0.54 -4.83 10.01
CA ALA A 305 -1.56 -3.96 10.58
C ALA A 305 -0.98 -2.79 11.38
N ASN A 306 0.27 -2.89 11.86
CA ASN A 306 0.96 -1.77 12.48
C ASN A 306 1.06 -0.56 11.54
N PHE A 307 1.26 -0.78 10.24
CA PHE A 307 1.41 0.32 9.28
C PHE A 307 0.09 0.96 8.90
N LEU A 308 -1.01 0.21 8.91
CA LEU A 308 -2.35 0.78 8.75
C LEU A 308 -2.70 1.73 9.90
N TYR A 309 -2.14 1.50 11.08
CA TYR A 309 -2.25 2.44 12.20
C TYR A 309 -1.36 3.69 12.00
N TYR A 310 -0.12 3.51 11.51
CA TYR A 310 0.85 4.60 11.35
C TYR A 310 0.56 5.52 10.17
N LEU A 311 0.12 4.94 9.06
CA LEU A 311 -0.23 5.63 7.84
C LEU A 311 -1.72 5.97 7.92
N GLU A 312 -2.03 6.92 8.80
CA GLU A 312 -3.36 7.22 9.37
C GLU A 312 -4.57 6.98 8.46
N PRO A 313 -5.67 6.59 9.10
CA PRO A 313 -6.90 7.36 8.99
C PRO A 313 -7.48 7.48 10.41
N LYS A 314 -7.91 8.65 10.86
CA LYS A 314 -8.49 8.76 12.20
C LYS A 314 -9.63 9.75 12.26
N PRO A 315 -10.65 9.52 13.10
CA PRO A 315 -11.35 8.28 13.45
C PRO A 315 -12.88 8.38 13.17
N ASN A 316 -13.55 7.23 12.98
CA ASN A 316 -15.03 6.99 12.95
C ASN A 316 -15.74 6.70 11.61
N ILE A 317 -15.10 6.13 10.58
CA ILE A 317 -15.83 5.88 9.31
C ILE A 317 -16.54 4.51 9.27
N PHE A 318 -16.17 3.52 10.10
CA PHE A 318 -16.79 2.17 10.08
C PHE A 318 -17.84 1.92 11.17
N LYS A 319 -18.35 2.98 11.82
CA LYS A 319 -19.55 2.89 12.65
C LYS A 319 -20.52 4.02 12.34
N ASN A 320 -21.42 3.75 11.40
CA ASN A 320 -22.86 3.63 11.66
C ASN A 320 -23.53 2.83 10.55
#